data_AF-A0A938UG33-F1
#
_entry.id   AF-A0A938UG33-F1
#
_cell.length_a   1.000
_cell.length_b   1.000
_cell.length_c   1.000
_cell.angle_alpha   90.00
_cell.angle_beta   90.00
_cell.angle_gamma   90.00
#
_symmetry.space_group_name_H-M   'P 1'
#
loop_
_entity.id
_entity.type
_entity.pdbx_description
1 polymer ?
#
loop_
_entity_poly.entity_id
_entity_poly.type
_entity_poly.pdbx_seq_one_letter_code
_entity_poly.pdbx_strand_id
1 'polypeptide(L)'
;RVYAGPDTVVTHMAAALGVPTVALYGPTNAVKWSPWPKGYRGEGNPFPRRGGGRVNNVILLQGPGDCVPCGKEGCDQTIGSASDCLQRLPAARVIEALEKLFAGDDRPPVEG
;
A
#
# COMPACT_ATOMS: atom_id res chain seq x y z
N ARG A 1 3.69 12.24 10.64
CA ARG A 1 2.69 11.20 11.02
C ARG A 1 2.44 10.31 9.81
N VAL A 2 2.39 8.98 10.00
CA VAL A 2 2.25 8.00 8.90
C VAL A 2 1.05 7.07 9.10
N TYR A 3 0.60 6.47 8.00
CA TYR A 3 -0.39 5.40 7.96
C TYR A 3 0.19 4.17 7.26
N ALA A 4 -0.15 2.97 7.74
CA ALA A 4 0.12 1.71 7.05
C ALA A 4 -1.13 0.83 7.09
N GLY A 5 -1.51 0.23 5.96
CA GLY A 5 -2.69 -0.62 5.90
C GLY A 5 -2.86 -1.37 4.58
N PRO A 6 -3.73 -2.40 4.57
CA PRO A 6 -4.06 -3.16 3.35
C PRO A 6 -4.93 -2.33 2.38
N ASP A 7 -5.26 -2.88 1.21
CA ASP A 7 -6.21 -2.24 0.28
C ASP A 7 -7.61 -2.10 0.91
N THR A 8 -7.87 -0.93 1.49
CA THR A 8 -9.12 -0.59 2.19
C THR A 8 -9.41 0.89 2.00
N VAL A 9 -10.67 1.29 2.17
CA VAL A 9 -11.10 2.70 2.11
C VAL A 9 -10.20 3.63 2.94
N VAL A 10 -9.75 3.19 4.12
CA VAL A 10 -8.91 4.00 5.01
C VAL A 10 -7.55 4.31 4.36
N THR A 11 -6.95 3.34 3.67
CA THR A 11 -5.70 3.52 2.90
C THR A 11 -5.89 4.52 1.77
N HIS A 12 -7.01 4.44 1.05
CA HIS A 12 -7.35 5.37 -0.02
C HIS A 12 -7.53 6.80 0.50
N MET A 13 -8.25 6.96 1.61
CA MET A 13 -8.43 8.27 2.25
C MET A 13 -7.09 8.87 2.72
N ALA A 14 -6.24 8.07 3.37
CA ALA A 14 -4.93 8.53 3.83
C ALA A 14 -4.07 9.04 2.66
N ALA A 15 -4.01 8.29 1.56
CA ALA A 15 -3.29 8.67 0.36
C ALA A 15 -3.81 9.99 -0.24
N ALA A 16 -5.12 10.10 -0.43
CA ALA A 16 -5.76 11.27 -1.05
C ALA A 16 -5.59 12.55 -0.20
N LEU A 17 -5.65 12.42 1.13
CA LEU A 17 -5.46 13.54 2.06
C LEU A 17 -4.00 13.99 2.16
N GLY A 18 -3.06 13.24 1.58
CA GLY A 18 -1.63 13.55 1.61
C GLY A 18 -0.93 13.02 2.86
N VAL A 19 -1.52 12.05 3.55
CA VAL A 19 -0.82 11.34 4.62
C VAL A 19 0.25 10.43 3.99
N PRO A 20 1.51 10.49 4.44
CA PRO A 20 2.52 9.45 4.26
C PRO A 20 1.93 8.06 4.48
N THR A 21 1.74 7.31 3.41
CA THR A 21 0.95 6.08 3.39
C THR A 21 1.78 4.92 2.86
N VAL A 22 1.90 3.85 3.64
CA VAL A 22 2.36 2.55 3.15
C VAL A 22 1.15 1.66 2.87
N ALA A 23 0.91 1.37 1.60
CA ALA A 23 -0.20 0.55 1.14
C ALA A 23 0.28 -0.90 0.93
N LEU A 24 -0.34 -1.86 1.61
CA LEU A 24 0.06 -3.27 1.61
C LEU A 24 -0.83 -4.09 0.68
N TYR A 25 -0.24 -4.66 -0.37
CA TYR A 25 -0.94 -5.42 -1.39
C TYR A 25 -0.47 -6.87 -1.39
N GLY A 26 -1.40 -7.79 -1.61
CA GLY A 26 -1.12 -9.21 -1.78
C GLY A 26 -1.99 -9.76 -2.91
N PRO A 27 -3.18 -10.31 -2.61
CA PRO A 27 -4.07 -10.82 -3.66
C PRO A 27 -4.57 -9.72 -4.60
N THR A 28 -4.71 -8.48 -4.12
CA THR A 28 -5.29 -7.36 -4.86
C THR A 28 -4.44 -6.89 -6.04
N ASN A 29 -5.08 -6.67 -7.20
CA ASN A 29 -4.47 -6.02 -8.36
C ASN A 29 -4.34 -4.50 -8.18
N ALA A 30 -3.11 -4.02 -7.98
CA ALA A 30 -2.82 -2.59 -7.79
C ALA A 30 -3.23 -1.71 -8.98
N VAL A 31 -3.15 -2.18 -10.23
CA VAL A 31 -3.57 -1.39 -11.41
C VAL A 31 -5.07 -1.05 -11.36
N LYS A 32 -5.87 -1.89 -10.70
CA LYS A 32 -7.31 -1.66 -10.56
C LYS A 32 -7.66 -0.88 -9.29
N TRP A 33 -6.92 -1.13 -8.20
CA TRP A 33 -7.36 -0.74 -6.86
C TRP A 33 -6.34 0.02 -6.03
N SER A 34 -5.18 0.43 -6.58
CA SER A 34 -4.21 1.20 -5.81
C SER A 34 -4.74 2.55 -5.35
N PRO A 35 -4.35 3.05 -4.17
CA PRO A 35 -4.68 4.40 -3.75
C PRO A 35 -4.00 5.44 -4.63
N TRP A 36 -4.73 6.51 -4.96
CA TRP A 36 -4.20 7.63 -5.73
C TRP A 36 -3.43 8.60 -4.82
N PRO A 37 -2.11 8.77 -5.01
CA PRO A 37 -1.33 9.69 -4.20
C PRO A 37 -1.78 11.13 -4.41
N LYS A 38 -1.73 11.94 -3.35
CA LYS A 38 -2.04 13.37 -3.44
C LYS A 38 -1.12 14.04 -4.45
N GLY A 39 -1.71 14.80 -5.37
CA GLY A 39 -0.99 15.54 -6.39
C GLY A 39 -0.41 14.69 -7.52
N TYR A 40 -0.76 13.41 -7.63
CA TYR A 40 -0.42 12.61 -8.81
C TYR A 40 -1.22 13.11 -10.03
N ARG A 41 -0.52 13.37 -11.14
CA ARG A 41 -1.07 13.94 -12.39
C ARG A 41 -0.76 13.11 -13.64
N GLY A 42 -0.26 11.89 -13.46
CA GLY A 42 0.05 11.00 -14.57
C GLY A 42 -1.21 10.48 -15.25
N GLU A 43 -1.06 10.03 -16.49
CA GLU A 43 -2.13 9.34 -17.22
C GLU A 43 -2.19 7.88 -16.75
N GLY A 44 -3.33 7.50 -16.17
CA GLY A 44 -3.57 6.12 -15.71
C GLY A 44 -3.09 5.83 -14.29
N ASN A 45 -3.15 4.55 -13.91
CA ASN A 45 -2.90 4.11 -12.55
C ASN A 45 -1.42 4.35 -12.13
N PRO A 46 -1.16 4.89 -10.91
CA PRO A 46 0.20 5.22 -10.45
C PRO A 46 1.11 4.02 -10.19
N PHE A 47 0.57 2.81 -10.04
CA PHE A 47 1.33 1.62 -9.65
C PHE A 47 1.21 0.47 -10.67
N PRO A 48 2.31 -0.29 -10.88
CA PRO A 48 2.28 -1.45 -11.76
C PRO A 48 1.50 -2.62 -11.15
N ARG A 49 1.16 -3.62 -11.99
CA ARG A 49 0.45 -4.84 -11.55
C ARG A 49 1.28 -5.68 -10.57
N ARG A 50 2.60 -5.76 -10.78
CA ARG A 50 3.54 -6.52 -9.95
C ARG A 50 4.63 -5.61 -9.41
N GLY A 51 5.07 -5.90 -8.20
CA GLY A 51 6.02 -5.08 -7.45
C GLY A 51 5.31 -3.92 -6.76
N GLY A 52 5.88 -2.73 -6.85
CA GLY A 52 5.36 -1.55 -6.17
C GLY A 52 6.33 -0.41 -6.34
N GLY A 53 6.39 0.47 -5.36
CA GLY A 53 7.30 1.62 -5.40
C GLY A 53 6.71 2.82 -4.68
N ARG A 54 7.42 3.95 -4.78
CA ARG A 54 6.98 5.23 -4.23
C ARG A 54 6.41 6.10 -5.33
N VAL A 55 5.23 6.66 -5.09
CA VAL A 55 4.66 7.76 -5.87
C VAL A 55 4.14 8.80 -4.90
N ASN A 56 4.72 10.00 -4.94
CA ASN A 56 4.45 11.10 -4.00
C ASN A 56 4.47 10.65 -2.52
N ASN A 57 3.32 10.78 -1.84
CA ASN A 57 3.12 10.46 -0.42
C ASN A 57 2.79 8.97 -0.16
N VAL A 58 2.79 8.11 -1.18
CA VAL A 58 2.43 6.71 -1.06
C VAL A 58 3.60 5.81 -1.43
N ILE A 59 3.88 4.81 -0.60
CA ILE A 59 4.68 3.63 -0.98
C ILE A 59 3.74 2.43 -1.03
N LEU A 60 3.64 1.78 -2.18
CA LEU A 60 2.95 0.50 -2.32
C LEU A 60 3.96 -0.63 -2.15
N LEU A 61 3.72 -1.50 -1.18
CA LEU A 61 4.46 -2.74 -0.99
C LEU A 61 3.58 -3.91 -1.38
N GLN A 62 4.12 -4.81 -2.17
CA GLN A 62 3.43 -6.04 -2.55
C GLN A 62 4.12 -7.25 -1.91
N GLY A 63 3.30 -8.13 -1.35
CA GLY A 63 3.70 -9.38 -0.74
C GLY A 63 4.45 -10.32 -1.70
N PRO A 64 5.31 -11.21 -1.18
CA PRO A 64 6.06 -12.15 -2.02
C PRO A 64 5.15 -13.23 -2.65
N GLY A 65 5.64 -13.82 -3.74
CA GLY A 65 5.06 -15.02 -4.37
C GLY A 65 4.67 -14.82 -5.83
N ASP A 66 4.89 -15.85 -6.65
CA ASP A 66 4.61 -15.80 -8.10
C ASP A 66 3.12 -15.66 -8.41
N CYS A 67 2.26 -16.06 -7.48
CA CYS A 67 0.81 -15.90 -7.62
C CYS A 67 0.35 -14.44 -7.51
N VAL A 68 1.19 -13.51 -7.01
CA VAL A 68 0.78 -12.16 -6.61
C VAL A 68 0.80 -11.16 -7.78
N PRO A 69 -0.30 -10.44 -8.10
CA PRO A 69 -1.62 -10.52 -7.49
C PRO A 69 -2.47 -11.66 -8.06
N CYS A 70 -3.13 -12.42 -7.17
CA CYS A 70 -3.92 -13.60 -7.51
C CYS A 70 -5.44 -13.35 -7.57
N GLY A 71 -5.94 -12.26 -6.98
CA GLY A 71 -7.36 -11.91 -6.93
C GLY A 71 -8.23 -12.83 -6.07
N LYS A 72 -7.62 -13.66 -5.20
CA LYS A 72 -8.33 -14.66 -4.39
C LYS A 72 -8.71 -14.13 -3.00
N GLU A 73 -9.76 -14.69 -2.44
CA GLU A 73 -10.16 -14.57 -1.03
C GLU A 73 -9.29 -15.50 -0.17
N GLY A 74 -8.00 -15.16 0.01
CA GLY A 74 -7.03 -16.06 0.68
C GLY A 74 -6.51 -17.19 -0.22
N CYS A 75 -5.50 -17.92 0.28
CA CYS A 75 -4.79 -18.96 -0.48
C CYS A 75 -5.72 -20.14 -0.88
N ASP A 76 -6.70 -20.45 -0.04
CA ASP A 76 -7.68 -21.52 -0.22
C ASP A 76 -8.99 -21.04 -0.86
N GLN A 77 -9.10 -19.75 -1.23
CA GLN A 77 -10.28 -19.14 -1.87
C GLN A 77 -11.55 -19.21 -1.01
N THR A 78 -11.42 -18.87 0.27
CA THR A 78 -12.55 -18.73 1.19
C THR A 78 -12.34 -17.52 2.09
N ILE A 79 -13.42 -16.86 2.51
CA ILE A 79 -13.39 -15.61 3.28
C ILE A 79 -12.49 -15.66 4.54
N GLY A 80 -12.30 -16.83 5.14
CA GLY A 80 -11.43 -17.03 6.32
C GLY A 80 -9.99 -17.48 6.02
N SER A 81 -9.65 -17.75 4.76
CA SER A 81 -8.34 -18.27 4.40
C SER A 81 -7.26 -17.20 4.49
N ALA A 82 -6.10 -17.59 5.04
CA ALA A 82 -4.95 -16.72 5.12
C ALA A 82 -4.43 -16.36 3.73
N SER A 83 -3.95 -15.12 3.59
CA SER A 83 -3.19 -14.70 2.41
C SER A 83 -1.70 -14.78 2.73
N ASP A 84 -1.03 -15.87 2.33
CA ASP A 84 0.40 -16.08 2.60
C ASP A 84 1.27 -14.93 2.09
N CYS A 85 0.91 -14.33 0.95
CA CYS A 85 1.61 -13.15 0.43
C CYS A 85 1.57 -11.95 1.39
N LEU A 86 0.50 -11.77 2.17
CA LEU A 86 0.44 -10.73 3.20
C LEU A 86 1.11 -11.18 4.50
N GLN A 87 0.89 -12.43 4.92
CA GLN A 87 1.47 -12.97 6.16
C GLN A 87 3.00 -13.07 6.12
N ARG A 88 3.56 -13.35 4.94
CA ARG A 88 5.01 -13.46 4.73
C ARG A 88 5.67 -12.14 4.32
N LEU A 89 4.90 -11.05 4.19
CA LEU A 89 5.48 -9.73 3.94
C LEU A 89 6.24 -9.29 5.21
N PRO A 90 7.58 -9.14 5.19
CA PRO A 90 8.33 -8.90 6.42
C PRO A 90 7.98 -7.55 7.03
N ALA A 91 7.70 -7.52 8.34
CA ALA A 91 7.41 -6.28 9.06
C ALA A 91 8.54 -5.24 8.91
N ALA A 92 9.81 -5.70 8.87
CA ALA A 92 10.98 -4.86 8.62
C ALA A 92 10.88 -4.07 7.31
N ARG A 93 10.32 -4.66 6.24
CA ARG A 93 10.12 -3.96 4.95
C ARG A 93 9.05 -2.88 5.05
N VAL A 94 8.02 -3.10 5.87
CA VAL A 94 6.98 -2.10 6.14
C VAL A 94 7.55 -0.95 6.96
N ILE A 95 8.31 -1.25 8.01
CA ILE A 95 8.99 -0.25 8.86
C ILE A 95 9.96 0.60 8.03
N GLU A 96 10.79 -0.03 7.20
CA GLU A 96 11.72 0.67 6.29
C GLU A 96 10.98 1.65 5.35
N ALA A 97 9.82 1.24 4.82
CA ALA A 97 9.00 2.10 3.97
C ALA A 97 8.39 3.28 4.75
N LEU A 98 7.95 3.04 6.00
CA LEU A 98 7.42 4.09 6.86
C LEU A 98 8.49 5.14 7.20
N GLU A 99 9.70 4.69 7.54
CA GLU A 99 10.84 5.57 7.82
C GLU A 99 11.20 6.45 6.62
N LYS A 100 11.23 5.88 5.40
CA LYS A 100 11.48 6.63 4.15
C LYS A 100 10.45 7.72 3.87
N LEU A 101 9.22 7.54 4.31
CA LEU A 101 8.15 8.53 4.17
C LEU A 101 8.18 9.55 5.31
N PHE A 102 8.52 9.12 6.53
CA PHE A 102 8.64 10.00 7.69
C PHE A 102 9.77 11.01 7.55
N ALA A 103 10.92 10.58 7.03
CA ALA A 103 12.10 11.45 6.85
C ALA A 103 11.88 12.61 5.86
N GLY A 104 10.77 12.62 5.11
CA GLY A 104 10.39 13.72 4.21
C GLY A 104 9.02 14.33 4.51
N ASP A 105 8.49 14.14 5.73
CA ASP A 105 7.19 14.67 6.16
C ASP A 105 7.35 15.97 6.96
N ASP A 106 7.41 17.12 6.27
CA ASP A 106 7.54 18.45 6.91
C ASP A 106 6.19 19.03 7.39
N ARG A 107 5.13 18.22 7.45
CA ARG A 107 3.81 18.71 7.87
C ARG A 107 3.82 19.02 9.38
N PRO A 108 3.23 20.15 9.80
CA PRO A 108 3.15 20.48 11.22
C PRO A 108 2.37 19.41 11.99
N PRO A 109 2.67 19.20 13.30
CA PRO A 109 1.88 18.32 14.14
C PRO A 109 0.40 18.74 14.11
N VAL A 110 -0.54 17.79 14.05
CA VAL A 110 -1.96 18.13 14.19
C VAL A 110 -2.19 18.48 15.66
N GLU A 111 -2.59 19.71 15.92
CA GLU A 111 -3.08 20.15 17.23
C GLU A 111 -4.38 19.38 17.55
N GLY A 112 -4.43 18.80 18.75
CA GLY A 112 -5.57 18.02 19.25
C GLY A 112 -6.40 18.82 20.22
#